data_AF-A0A3D8RLQ8-F1
#
_entry.id   AF-A0A3D8RLQ8-F1
#
_cell.length_a   1.000
_cell.length_b   1.000
_cell.length_c   1.000
_cell.angle_alpha   90.00
_cell.angle_beta   90.00
_cell.angle_gamma   90.00
#
_symmetry.space_group_name_H-M   'P 1'
#
loop_
_entity.id
_entity.type
_entity.pdbx_description
1 polymer ?
#
loop_
_entity_poly.entity_id
_entity_poly.type
_entity_poly.pdbx_seq_one_letter_code
_entity_poly.pdbx_strand_id
1 'polypeptide(L)'
;MPPSRSSAATRLANLEQATEVCANCRISQLSCRYTSVPRKRGPKVPGTPRIQRPQDHGPVTDDQLWLSPVSYTEHQEPGEATSNSQPGQLAHIFSLPVADATPGPTPEWAQSIRDGLLAFMSSALPAVPALDAVNKCIDVYMQYTFPTTPMVHEPTLRASASRFFSSTCGSDLFEAQSQQEEIARIQAFSLITALCASVSSVMPDSLLPHRQIIASPCLEASREMLKAIEDYDIENPNSSSIVIRIFHATALQHLTGKTALSYYILGQATLLIRHMRLHSEEALMSHEPLEAQLLRYIFWQLYAADKASRQVFAQVERLLYPC
;
A
#
# COMPACT_ATOMS: atom_id res chain seq x y z
N MET A 1 -54.74 -39.08 8.56
CA MET A 1 -54.54 -39.36 10.00
C MET A 1 -53.19 -40.04 10.19
N PRO A 2 -52.36 -39.61 11.16
CA PRO A 2 -50.96 -40.02 11.30
C PRO A 2 -50.78 -41.24 12.24
N PRO A 3 -49.60 -41.86 12.22
CA PRO A 3 -48.74 -42.00 13.41
C PRO A 3 -47.26 -41.69 13.05
N SER A 4 -46.23 -41.66 13.90
CA SER A 4 -45.96 -41.39 15.32
C SER A 4 -44.43 -41.17 15.40
N ARG A 5 -43.96 -40.39 16.38
CA ARG A 5 -42.64 -39.74 16.45
C ARG A 5 -41.43 -40.70 16.54
N SER A 6 -40.37 -40.35 15.80
CA SER A 6 -39.05 -40.98 15.83
C SER A 6 -38.06 -40.26 16.75
N SER A 7 -37.21 -41.07 17.39
CA SER A 7 -35.79 -40.85 17.77
C SER A 7 -35.36 -39.53 18.40
N ALA A 8 -35.20 -39.53 19.74
CA ALA A 8 -34.53 -38.48 20.51
C ALA A 8 -33.37 -39.02 21.37
N ALA A 9 -32.70 -40.10 20.95
CA ALA A 9 -31.73 -40.81 21.79
C ALA A 9 -30.32 -41.02 21.17
N THR A 10 -29.92 -40.27 20.13
CA THR A 10 -28.61 -40.49 19.48
C THR A 10 -27.76 -39.22 19.32
N ARG A 11 -27.88 -38.23 20.22
CA ARG A 11 -27.03 -37.01 20.19
C ARG A 11 -26.46 -36.62 21.55
N LEU A 12 -26.02 -37.59 22.35
CA LEU A 12 -25.36 -37.33 23.64
C LEU A 12 -24.03 -38.07 23.86
N ALA A 13 -23.39 -38.60 22.81
CA ALA A 13 -22.07 -39.19 22.92
C ALA A 13 -21.20 -38.75 21.73
N ASN A 14 -20.46 -37.65 21.92
CA ASN A 14 -19.20 -37.31 21.24
C ASN A 14 -18.76 -35.92 21.71
N LEU A 15 -18.52 -35.79 23.02
CA LEU A 15 -17.96 -34.58 23.63
C LEU A 15 -16.66 -34.88 24.40
N GLU A 16 -16.00 -35.97 24.02
CA GLU A 16 -14.64 -36.27 24.48
C GLU A 16 -13.78 -36.49 23.23
N GLN A 17 -12.67 -35.73 23.17
CA GLN A 17 -11.58 -35.81 22.19
C GLN A 17 -11.82 -35.20 20.80
N ALA A 18 -11.86 -33.86 20.73
CA ALA A 18 -11.40 -33.12 19.56
C ALA A 18 -10.01 -32.54 19.84
N THR A 19 -8.99 -33.40 19.82
CA THR A 19 -7.56 -33.03 19.84
C THR A 19 -7.07 -32.68 18.43
N GLU A 20 -7.82 -31.86 17.70
CA GLU A 20 -7.36 -31.34 16.41
C GLU A 20 -6.85 -29.91 16.59
N VAL A 21 -5.57 -29.72 16.25
CA VAL A 21 -4.90 -28.42 16.22
C VAL A 21 -5.61 -27.57 15.17
N CYS A 22 -6.07 -26.36 15.53
CA CYS A 22 -6.75 -25.50 14.56
C CYS A 22 -5.80 -25.16 13.39
N ALA A 23 -6.36 -24.87 12.22
CA ALA A 23 -5.58 -24.62 11.00
C ALA A 23 -4.49 -23.55 11.22
N ASN A 24 -4.80 -22.49 11.96
CA ASN A 24 -3.85 -21.42 12.26
C ASN A 24 -2.69 -21.89 13.16
N CYS A 25 -2.98 -22.59 14.26
CA CYS A 25 -1.95 -23.13 15.13
C CYS A 25 -1.09 -24.20 14.45
N ARG A 26 -1.69 -24.98 13.53
CA ARG A 26 -0.96 -25.95 12.70
C ARG A 26 0.03 -25.28 11.76
N ILE A 27 -0.37 -24.18 11.10
CA ILE A 27 0.50 -23.42 10.19
C ILE A 27 1.63 -22.73 10.96
N SER A 28 1.34 -22.19 12.15
CA SER A 28 2.31 -21.44 12.96
C SER A 28 3.17 -22.29 13.89
N GLN A 29 3.04 -23.63 13.89
CA GLN A 29 3.73 -24.54 14.80
C GLN A 29 3.55 -24.18 16.30
N LEU A 30 2.38 -23.66 16.66
CA LEU A 30 2.05 -23.27 18.04
C LEU A 30 1.20 -24.33 18.73
N SER A 31 1.38 -24.47 20.05
CA SER A 31 0.51 -25.33 20.86
C SER A 31 -0.89 -24.72 20.96
N CYS A 32 -1.88 -25.40 20.40
CA CYS A 32 -3.25 -24.91 20.33
C CYS A 32 -3.94 -25.09 21.70
N ARG A 33 -4.20 -23.98 22.41
CA ARG A 33 -4.90 -23.98 23.69
C ARG A 33 -6.17 -23.14 23.61
N TYR A 34 -7.32 -23.81 23.54
CA TYR A 34 -8.63 -23.16 23.67
C TYR A 34 -8.91 -22.87 25.16
N THR A 35 -8.71 -21.63 25.60
CA THR A 35 -9.01 -21.20 26.99
C THR A 35 -10.42 -20.65 27.16
N SER A 36 -11.14 -20.42 26.07
CA SER A 36 -12.52 -19.90 26.09
C SER A 36 -13.52 -21.04 25.97
N VAL A 37 -14.41 -21.15 26.98
CA VAL A 37 -15.57 -22.05 26.89
C VAL A 37 -16.56 -21.45 25.89
N PRO A 38 -16.94 -22.16 24.81
CA PRO A 38 -17.92 -21.65 23.86
C PRO A 38 -19.27 -21.43 24.56
N ARG A 39 -19.71 -20.18 24.67
CA ARG A 39 -21.06 -19.88 25.15
C ARG A 39 -22.05 -20.24 24.04
N LYS A 40 -22.98 -21.15 24.34
CA LYS A 40 -24.12 -21.46 23.47
C LYS A 40 -24.87 -20.16 23.16
N ARG A 41 -25.03 -19.82 21.87
CA ARG A 41 -25.95 -18.75 21.46
C ARG A 41 -27.35 -19.12 21.97
N GLY A 42 -27.94 -18.25 22.77
CA GLY A 42 -29.30 -18.43 23.28
C GLY A 42 -30.32 -18.50 22.14
N PRO A 43 -31.52 -19.05 22.39
CA PRO A 43 -32.60 -19.10 21.40
C PRO A 43 -32.93 -17.68 20.89
N LYS A 44 -33.12 -17.55 19.57
CA LYS A 44 -33.63 -16.31 18.96
C LYS A 44 -35.00 -15.98 19.56
N VAL A 45 -35.13 -14.82 20.20
CA VAL A 45 -36.41 -14.29 20.64
C VAL A 45 -37.22 -13.89 19.40
N PRO A 46 -38.44 -14.42 19.16
CA PRO A 46 -39.29 -13.96 18.08
C PRO A 46 -39.94 -12.64 18.49
N GLY A 47 -39.67 -11.56 17.77
CA GLY A 47 -40.41 -10.30 17.91
C GLY A 47 -39.55 -9.04 18.02
N THR A 48 -38.81 -8.70 16.96
CA THR A 48 -38.40 -7.31 16.72
C THR A 48 -39.00 -6.85 15.39
N PRO A 49 -39.69 -5.70 15.33
CA PRO A 49 -40.31 -5.23 14.10
C PRO A 49 -39.27 -5.04 12.99
N ARG A 50 -39.62 -5.54 11.82
CA ARG A 50 -38.89 -5.36 10.56
C ARG A 50 -38.91 -3.87 10.22
N ILE A 51 -37.78 -3.18 10.36
CA ILE A 51 -37.58 -1.86 9.76
C ILE A 51 -37.79 -2.03 8.25
N GLN A 52 -38.81 -1.34 7.73
CA GLN A 52 -39.14 -1.35 6.31
C GLN A 52 -37.98 -0.74 5.52
N ARG A 53 -37.56 -1.47 4.49
CA ARG A 53 -36.67 -0.99 3.43
C ARG A 53 -37.49 -0.02 2.56
N PRO A 54 -37.05 1.22 2.31
CA PRO A 54 -37.62 2.03 1.24
C PRO A 54 -37.33 1.34 -0.11
N GLN A 55 -38.35 1.24 -0.95
CA GLN A 55 -38.27 0.72 -2.32
C GLN A 55 -37.73 1.80 -3.27
N ASP A 56 -36.81 1.36 -4.13
CA ASP A 56 -36.49 1.79 -5.50
C ASP A 56 -36.70 3.24 -5.95
N HIS A 57 -35.57 3.94 -6.14
CA HIS A 57 -35.37 4.90 -7.22
C HIS A 57 -34.02 4.67 -7.92
N GLY A 58 -34.07 4.13 -9.15
CA GLY A 58 -33.14 4.37 -10.27
C GLY A 58 -31.66 3.96 -10.16
N PRO A 59 -30.97 3.70 -11.30
CA PRO A 59 -29.56 3.37 -11.29
C PRO A 59 -28.75 4.65 -11.02
N VAL A 60 -28.24 4.78 -9.80
CA VAL A 60 -27.22 5.78 -9.49
C VAL A 60 -25.88 5.19 -9.90
N THR A 61 -25.26 5.80 -10.91
CA THR A 61 -23.87 5.52 -11.32
C THR A 61 -22.93 5.73 -10.15
N ASP A 62 -22.18 4.69 -9.78
CA ASP A 62 -21.29 4.60 -8.60
C ASP A 62 -19.98 5.41 -8.73
N ASP A 63 -19.84 6.21 -9.79
CA ASP A 63 -18.62 6.95 -10.10
C ASP A 63 -18.44 8.27 -9.32
N GLN A 64 -19.41 8.69 -8.49
CA GLN A 64 -19.37 9.99 -7.80
C GLN A 64 -18.97 9.96 -6.31
N LEU A 65 -18.78 8.80 -5.68
CA LEU A 65 -18.56 8.72 -4.21
C LEU A 65 -17.12 8.95 -3.72
N TRP A 66 -16.29 9.54 -4.57
CA TRP A 66 -14.83 9.53 -4.43
C TRP A 66 -14.15 10.86 -4.72
N LEU A 67 -14.96 11.92 -4.91
CA LEU A 67 -14.52 13.30 -5.07
C LEU A 67 -15.35 14.20 -4.14
N SER A 68 -14.83 14.50 -2.96
CA SER A 68 -15.20 15.74 -2.26
C SER A 68 -13.93 16.56 -2.13
N PRO A 69 -13.79 17.67 -2.89
CA PRO A 69 -12.76 18.66 -2.61
C PRO A 69 -13.05 19.26 -1.23
N VAL A 70 -12.01 19.45 -0.43
CA VAL A 70 -12.09 20.29 0.77
C VAL A 70 -12.50 21.69 0.31
N SER A 71 -13.70 22.13 0.68
CA SER A 71 -14.15 23.49 0.44
C SER A 71 -13.34 24.43 1.32
N TYR A 72 -12.43 25.19 0.71
CA TYR A 72 -11.83 26.36 1.37
C TYR A 72 -12.90 27.44 1.43
N THR A 73 -13.30 27.83 2.64
CA THR A 73 -14.09 29.05 2.85
C THR A 73 -13.19 30.26 2.62
N GLU A 74 -13.35 30.91 1.47
CA GLU A 74 -12.79 32.24 1.20
C GLU A 74 -13.45 33.27 2.12
N HIS A 75 -12.62 34.01 2.86
CA HIS A 75 -13.02 35.24 3.51
C HIS A 75 -13.10 36.34 2.45
N GLN A 76 -14.28 36.96 2.36
CA GLN A 76 -14.60 38.08 1.48
C GLN A 76 -14.53 39.38 2.28
N GLU A 77 -13.84 40.40 1.75
CA GLU A 77 -14.03 41.82 2.08
C GLU A 77 -13.75 42.67 0.81
N PRO A 78 -14.34 43.87 0.68
CA PRO A 78 -14.89 44.36 -0.60
C PRO A 78 -14.12 45.53 -1.24
N GLY A 79 -14.41 45.81 -2.51
CA GLY A 79 -14.13 47.12 -3.12
C GLY A 79 -14.04 47.11 -4.64
N GLU A 80 -15.06 47.68 -5.30
CA GLU A 80 -15.22 47.86 -6.74
C GLU A 80 -14.14 48.74 -7.39
N ALA A 81 -13.76 48.41 -8.64
CA ALA A 81 -13.71 49.38 -9.73
C ALA A 81 -13.63 48.68 -11.10
N THR A 82 -14.53 49.10 -11.99
CA THR A 82 -14.72 48.70 -13.38
C THR A 82 -13.59 49.17 -14.31
N SER A 83 -13.18 48.33 -15.28
CA SER A 83 -12.97 48.77 -16.68
C SER A 83 -12.83 47.60 -17.66
N ASN A 84 -13.46 47.77 -18.82
CA ASN A 84 -13.46 46.87 -19.99
C ASN A 84 -12.12 46.85 -20.72
N SER A 85 -11.69 45.70 -21.27
CA SER A 85 -11.01 45.61 -22.58
C SER A 85 -10.97 44.18 -23.15
N GLN A 86 -10.91 44.10 -24.48
CA GLN A 86 -11.14 42.97 -25.39
C GLN A 86 -10.05 41.88 -25.43
N PRO A 87 -10.34 40.71 -26.06
CA PRO A 87 -9.43 39.57 -26.15
C PRO A 87 -8.46 39.68 -27.34
N GLY A 88 -7.15 39.54 -27.09
CA GLY A 88 -6.15 39.43 -28.14
C GLY A 88 -4.71 39.30 -27.61
N GLN A 89 -4.01 38.26 -28.09
CA GLN A 89 -2.56 38.10 -28.11
C GLN A 89 -1.83 37.79 -26.79
N LEU A 90 -1.79 36.50 -26.43
CA LEU A 90 -0.68 35.89 -25.68
C LEU A 90 -0.33 34.52 -26.29
N ALA A 91 0.05 34.52 -27.56
CA ALA A 91 0.78 33.41 -28.17
C ALA A 91 2.06 34.03 -28.73
N HIS A 92 3.21 33.83 -28.07
CA HIS A 92 4.60 34.01 -28.55
C HIS A 92 5.63 34.26 -27.41
N ILE A 93 5.52 33.64 -26.22
CA ILE A 93 6.51 33.84 -25.12
C ILE A 93 7.17 32.54 -24.62
N PHE A 94 7.19 31.45 -25.41
CA PHE A 94 8.04 30.30 -25.04
C PHE A 94 8.79 29.74 -26.25
N SER A 95 9.80 30.49 -26.69
CA SER A 95 10.92 29.95 -27.45
C SER A 95 12.22 30.45 -26.84
N LEU A 96 12.65 29.80 -25.76
CA LEU A 96 14.02 29.86 -25.26
C LEU A 96 14.59 28.43 -25.28
N PRO A 97 15.87 28.24 -25.64
CA PRO A 97 16.47 26.94 -25.71
C PRO A 97 16.60 26.38 -24.29
N VAL A 98 15.89 25.29 -24.00
CA VAL A 98 16.05 24.52 -22.77
C VAL A 98 17.40 23.79 -22.87
N ALA A 99 18.45 24.46 -22.43
CA ALA A 99 19.71 23.83 -22.06
C ALA A 99 19.69 23.57 -20.55
N ASP A 100 18.96 22.54 -20.16
CA ASP A 100 19.35 21.64 -19.07
C ASP A 100 18.58 20.33 -19.27
N ALA A 101 19.16 19.43 -20.08
CA ALA A 101 18.65 18.08 -20.19
C ALA A 101 18.88 17.42 -18.82
N THR A 102 17.87 17.43 -17.97
CA THR A 102 17.82 16.49 -16.86
C THR A 102 17.98 15.12 -17.52
N PRO A 103 19.05 14.35 -17.23
CA PRO A 103 19.22 13.05 -17.86
C PRO A 103 17.95 12.25 -17.55
N GLY A 104 17.32 11.71 -18.59
CA GLY A 104 16.29 10.69 -18.39
C GLY A 104 16.84 9.54 -17.54
N PRO A 105 16.01 8.58 -17.11
CA PRO A 105 16.46 7.44 -16.31
C PRO A 105 17.53 6.64 -17.06
N THR A 106 18.81 6.98 -16.88
CA THR A 106 19.91 6.19 -17.45
C THR A 106 20.27 5.08 -16.46
N PRO A 107 20.64 3.89 -16.96
CA PRO A 107 21.15 2.81 -16.12
C PRO A 107 22.32 3.26 -15.23
N GLU A 108 23.20 4.13 -15.75
CA GLU A 108 24.32 4.72 -15.02
C GLU A 108 23.86 5.55 -13.81
N TRP A 109 22.82 6.36 -13.98
CA TRP A 109 22.28 7.18 -12.90
C TRP A 109 21.65 6.33 -11.80
N ALA A 110 20.90 5.29 -12.19
CA ALA A 110 20.34 4.32 -11.24
C ALA A 110 21.46 3.58 -10.48
N GLN A 111 22.52 3.20 -11.18
CA GLN A 111 23.70 2.58 -10.58
C GLN A 111 24.35 3.50 -9.54
N SER A 112 24.48 4.80 -9.82
CA SER A 112 25.04 5.79 -8.89
C SER A 112 24.24 5.91 -7.58
N ILE A 113 22.91 5.93 -7.65
CA ILE A 113 22.05 5.97 -6.45
C ILE A 113 22.24 4.71 -5.61
N ARG A 114 22.25 3.54 -6.25
CA ARG A 114 22.49 2.26 -5.57
C ARG A 114 23.85 2.28 -4.86
N ASP A 115 24.90 2.67 -5.58
CA ASP A 115 26.27 2.63 -5.07
C ASP A 115 26.46 3.63 -3.92
N GLY A 116 25.84 4.81 -4.02
CA GLY A 116 25.76 5.78 -2.92
C GLY A 116 25.09 5.21 -1.67
N LEU A 117 23.96 4.51 -1.83
CA LEU A 117 23.27 3.84 -0.72
C LEU A 117 24.16 2.74 -0.10
N LEU A 118 24.79 1.90 -0.91
CA LEU A 118 25.64 0.82 -0.42
C LEU A 118 26.90 1.32 0.28
N ALA A 119 27.53 2.39 -0.24
CA ALA A 119 28.65 3.04 0.39
C ALA A 119 28.26 3.62 1.77
N PHE A 120 27.10 4.28 1.85
CA PHE A 120 26.57 4.77 3.11
C PHE A 120 26.32 3.63 4.10
N MET A 121 25.62 2.56 3.70
CA MET A 121 25.33 1.41 4.56
C MET A 121 26.61 0.73 5.05
N SER A 122 27.60 0.55 4.18
CA SER A 122 28.88 -0.08 4.54
C SER A 122 29.68 0.76 5.54
N SER A 123 29.60 2.09 5.42
CA SER A 123 30.23 3.02 6.36
C SER A 123 29.51 3.07 7.71
N ALA A 124 28.18 3.13 7.70
CA ALA A 124 27.37 3.26 8.91
C ALA A 124 27.16 1.94 9.66
N LEU A 125 27.23 0.80 8.96
CA LEU A 125 27.03 -0.56 9.50
C LEU A 125 28.18 -1.50 9.08
N PRO A 126 29.43 -1.24 9.51
CA PRO A 126 30.59 -2.00 9.03
C PRO A 126 30.55 -3.50 9.41
N ALA A 127 29.80 -3.86 10.45
CA ALA A 127 29.65 -5.24 10.91
C ALA A 127 28.45 -5.99 10.27
N VAL A 128 27.59 -5.31 9.51
CA VAL A 128 26.37 -5.90 8.95
C VAL A 128 26.36 -5.71 7.44
N PRO A 129 26.50 -6.78 6.63
CA PRO A 129 26.39 -6.69 5.19
C PRO A 129 25.05 -6.07 4.78
N ALA A 130 25.06 -5.23 3.74
CA ALA A 130 23.85 -4.54 3.28
C ALA A 130 22.73 -5.52 2.90
N LEU A 131 23.08 -6.65 2.27
CA LEU A 131 22.14 -7.73 1.95
C LEU A 131 21.46 -8.29 3.21
N ASP A 132 22.20 -8.47 4.31
CA ASP A 132 21.65 -9.01 5.55
C ASP A 132 20.70 -8.02 6.22
N ALA A 133 21.05 -6.73 6.20
CA ALA A 133 20.16 -5.67 6.69
C ALA A 133 18.84 -5.60 5.90
N VAL A 134 18.90 -5.70 4.56
CA VAL A 134 17.72 -5.74 3.69
C VAL A 134 16.91 -7.01 3.91
N ASN A 135 17.56 -8.18 3.98
CA ASN A 135 16.89 -9.43 4.26
C ASN A 135 16.18 -9.42 5.61
N LYS A 136 16.78 -8.79 6.63
CA LYS A 136 16.14 -8.60 7.93
C LYS A 136 14.88 -7.74 7.84
N CYS A 137 14.88 -6.69 7.00
CA CYS A 137 13.67 -5.91 6.73
C CYS A 137 12.57 -6.76 6.08
N ILE A 138 12.92 -7.62 5.12
CA ILE A 138 11.98 -8.56 4.49
C ILE A 138 11.43 -9.54 5.55
N ASP A 139 12.29 -10.16 6.38
CA ASP A 139 11.87 -11.10 7.43
C ASP A 139 10.83 -10.46 8.36
N VAL A 140 11.14 -9.26 8.84
CA VAL A 140 10.28 -8.53 9.78
C VAL A 140 8.97 -8.13 9.11
N TYR A 141 9.00 -7.70 7.85
CA TYR A 141 7.78 -7.45 7.08
C TYR A 141 6.92 -8.71 6.95
N MET A 142 7.52 -9.83 6.51
CA MET A 142 6.81 -11.09 6.30
C MET A 142 6.22 -11.65 7.60
N GLN A 143 6.91 -11.44 8.72
CA GLN A 143 6.46 -11.91 10.02
C GLN A 143 5.35 -11.04 10.63
N TYR A 144 5.43 -9.71 10.51
CA TYR A 144 4.59 -8.80 11.29
C TYR A 144 3.63 -7.93 10.48
N THR A 145 3.90 -7.68 9.19
CA THR A 145 3.08 -6.80 8.35
C THR A 145 2.33 -7.57 7.26
N PHE A 146 2.99 -8.52 6.60
CA PHE A 146 2.41 -9.33 5.53
C PHE A 146 1.10 -10.05 5.93
N PRO A 147 0.95 -10.64 7.14
CA PRO A 147 -0.29 -11.34 7.50
C PRO A 147 -1.55 -10.47 7.47
N THR A 148 -1.41 -9.15 7.64
CA THR A 148 -2.51 -8.18 7.58
C THR A 148 -2.51 -7.37 6.29
N THR A 149 -1.37 -7.34 5.58
CA THR A 149 -1.12 -6.45 4.45
C THR A 149 -0.29 -7.18 3.37
N PRO A 150 -0.82 -8.22 2.70
CA PRO A 150 -0.05 -9.05 1.77
C PRO A 150 0.07 -8.39 0.40
N MET A 151 0.91 -7.37 0.29
CA MET A 151 0.99 -6.50 -0.89
C MET A 151 2.21 -6.79 -1.79
N VAL A 152 3.03 -7.77 -1.43
CA VAL A 152 4.29 -8.09 -2.11
C VAL A 152 4.46 -9.60 -2.23
N HIS A 153 5.25 -10.04 -3.20
CA HIS A 153 5.63 -11.44 -3.36
C HIS A 153 7.04 -11.68 -2.81
N GLU A 154 7.15 -12.49 -1.74
CA GLU A 154 8.43 -12.70 -1.03
C GLU A 154 9.57 -13.20 -1.93
N PRO A 155 9.41 -14.25 -2.76
CA PRO A 155 10.49 -14.72 -3.62
C PRO A 155 11.03 -13.64 -4.55
N THR A 156 10.15 -12.80 -5.11
CA THR A 156 10.54 -11.69 -5.98
C THR A 156 11.36 -10.65 -5.20
N LEU A 157 10.95 -10.31 -3.97
CA LEU A 157 11.69 -9.38 -3.12
C LEU A 157 13.08 -9.91 -2.75
N ARG A 158 13.20 -11.20 -2.43
CA ARG A 158 14.49 -11.84 -2.11
C ARG A 158 15.43 -11.88 -3.31
N ALA A 159 14.88 -12.14 -4.49
CA ALA A 159 15.64 -12.09 -5.73
C ALA A 159 16.17 -10.66 -5.99
N SER A 160 15.33 -9.63 -5.82
CA SER A 160 15.74 -8.23 -5.92
C SER A 160 16.78 -7.85 -4.87
N ALA A 161 16.61 -8.26 -3.61
CA ALA A 161 17.59 -8.02 -2.56
C ALA A 161 18.95 -8.62 -2.92
N SER A 162 18.96 -9.88 -3.35
CA SER A 162 20.17 -10.58 -3.80
C SER A 162 20.81 -9.87 -5.00
N ARG A 163 20.00 -9.45 -5.98
CA ARG A 163 20.48 -8.73 -7.16
C ARG A 163 21.12 -7.39 -6.81
N PHE A 164 20.55 -6.61 -5.89
CA PHE A 164 21.01 -5.24 -5.69
C PHE A 164 21.97 -5.08 -4.49
N PHE A 165 21.95 -5.96 -3.50
CA PHE A 165 22.70 -5.76 -2.25
C PHE A 165 23.79 -6.80 -2.00
N SER A 166 23.93 -7.83 -2.85
CA SER A 166 25.04 -8.79 -2.73
C SER A 166 26.39 -8.14 -2.98
N SER A 167 27.40 -8.52 -2.20
CA SER A 167 28.78 -8.05 -2.36
C SER A 167 29.46 -8.54 -3.65
N THR A 168 28.91 -9.58 -4.29
CA THR A 168 29.43 -10.18 -5.53
C THR A 168 28.82 -9.57 -6.79
N CYS A 169 28.09 -8.46 -6.68
CA CYS A 169 27.39 -7.90 -7.82
C CYS A 169 28.34 -7.23 -8.82
N GLY A 170 28.11 -7.49 -10.11
CA GLY A 170 28.84 -6.83 -11.20
C GLY A 170 28.42 -5.37 -11.38
N SER A 171 29.22 -4.65 -12.16
CA SER A 171 28.77 -3.43 -12.83
C SER A 171 27.59 -3.79 -13.76
N ASP A 172 26.69 -2.85 -14.05
CA ASP A 172 25.62 -2.99 -15.05
C ASP A 172 24.33 -3.73 -14.58
N LEU A 173 23.93 -3.50 -13.33
CA LEU A 173 22.72 -4.13 -12.77
C LEU A 173 21.42 -3.56 -13.30
N PHE A 174 21.46 -2.35 -13.84
CA PHE A 174 20.30 -1.68 -14.43
C PHE A 174 20.26 -1.78 -15.96
N GLU A 175 21.37 -2.09 -16.63
CA GLU A 175 21.44 -2.20 -18.10
C GLU A 175 20.71 -3.42 -18.64
N ALA A 176 19.74 -3.22 -19.52
CA ALA A 176 18.93 -4.32 -20.04
C ALA A 176 18.79 -4.26 -21.57
N GLN A 177 18.23 -5.33 -22.15
CA GLN A 177 18.06 -5.41 -23.61
C GLN A 177 16.93 -4.48 -24.11
N SER A 178 16.02 -4.10 -23.21
CA SER A 178 14.90 -3.23 -23.51
C SER A 178 14.70 -2.19 -22.40
N GLN A 179 14.25 -1.00 -22.77
CA GLN A 179 13.90 0.06 -21.82
C GLN A 179 12.88 -0.42 -20.77
N GLN A 180 11.98 -1.32 -21.15
CA GLN A 180 11.00 -1.96 -20.26
C GLN A 180 11.68 -2.71 -19.11
N GLU A 181 12.71 -3.47 -19.41
CA GLU A 181 13.46 -4.23 -18.42
C GLU A 181 14.30 -3.32 -17.52
N GLU A 182 14.85 -2.23 -18.06
CA GLU A 182 15.57 -1.23 -17.26
C GLU A 182 14.64 -0.58 -16.24
N ILE A 183 13.46 -0.15 -16.70
CA ILE A 183 12.41 0.40 -15.83
C ILE A 183 11.99 -0.63 -14.78
N ALA A 184 11.76 -1.89 -15.17
CA ALA A 184 11.40 -2.95 -14.23
C ALA A 184 12.48 -3.15 -13.15
N ARG A 185 13.77 -3.00 -13.48
CA ARG A 185 14.87 -3.09 -12.51
C ARG A 185 14.94 -1.88 -11.59
N ILE A 186 14.75 -0.67 -12.13
CA ILE A 186 14.64 0.57 -11.34
C ILE A 186 13.47 0.44 -10.37
N GLN A 187 12.30 0.00 -10.84
CA GLN A 187 11.11 -0.22 -10.04
C GLN A 187 11.33 -1.30 -8.97
N ALA A 188 12.00 -2.41 -9.30
CA ALA A 188 12.33 -3.46 -8.34
C ALA A 188 13.27 -2.97 -7.23
N PHE A 189 14.26 -2.13 -7.57
CA PHE A 189 15.12 -1.49 -6.59
C PHE A 189 14.35 -0.49 -5.73
N SER A 190 13.50 0.34 -6.34
CA SER A 190 12.61 1.27 -5.64
C SER A 190 11.70 0.54 -4.66
N LEU A 191 11.13 -0.59 -5.04
CA LEU A 191 10.23 -1.38 -4.19
C LEU A 191 10.96 -1.93 -2.97
N ILE A 192 12.12 -2.57 -3.14
CA ILE A 192 12.83 -3.16 -1.99
C ILE A 192 13.35 -2.09 -1.03
N THR A 193 13.82 -0.95 -1.55
CA THR A 193 14.26 0.18 -0.71
C THR A 193 13.08 0.89 -0.03
N ALA A 194 11.94 1.05 -0.71
CA ALA A 194 10.71 1.55 -0.10
C ALA A 194 10.24 0.64 1.05
N LEU A 195 10.28 -0.69 0.85
CA LEU A 195 9.96 -1.66 1.89
C LEU A 195 10.89 -1.50 3.10
N CYS A 196 12.21 -1.43 2.87
CA CYS A 196 13.19 -1.23 3.95
C CYS A 196 12.93 0.07 4.71
N ALA A 197 12.60 1.16 4.01
CA ALA A 197 12.25 2.44 4.62
C ALA A 197 10.99 2.35 5.48
N SER A 198 9.92 1.75 4.94
CA SER A 198 8.63 1.60 5.63
C SER A 198 8.73 0.69 6.85
N VAL A 199 9.44 -0.43 6.74
CA VAL A 199 9.63 -1.35 7.87
C VAL A 199 10.46 -0.68 8.96
N SER A 200 11.55 -0.02 8.57
CA SER A 200 12.45 0.64 9.52
C SER A 200 11.83 1.85 10.21
N SER A 201 10.88 2.55 9.58
CA SER A 201 10.19 3.68 10.20
C SER A 201 9.19 3.23 11.28
N VAL A 202 8.54 2.08 11.10
CA VAL A 202 7.47 1.59 11.98
C VAL A 202 7.98 0.66 13.07
N MET A 203 8.93 -0.22 12.76
CA MET A 203 9.32 -1.29 13.67
C MET A 203 10.14 -0.77 14.85
N PRO A 204 10.00 -1.36 16.05
CA PRO A 204 10.81 -1.01 17.21
C PRO A 204 12.25 -1.53 17.09
N ASP A 205 13.17 -0.91 17.84
CA ASP A 205 14.61 -1.27 17.83
C ASP A 205 14.87 -2.72 18.28
N SER A 206 13.95 -3.31 19.05
CA SER A 206 14.03 -4.72 19.48
C SER A 206 13.88 -5.72 18.32
N LEU A 207 13.19 -5.35 17.25
CA LEU A 207 12.99 -6.20 16.07
C LEU A 207 13.97 -5.85 14.94
N LEU A 208 14.33 -4.58 14.84
CA LEU A 208 15.24 -4.08 13.81
C LEU A 208 16.28 -3.13 14.44
N PRO A 209 17.36 -3.68 15.01
CA PRO A 209 18.52 -2.87 15.39
C PRO A 209 19.00 -2.09 14.16
N HIS A 210 19.35 -0.82 14.34
CA HIS A 210 19.80 0.08 13.25
C HIS A 210 18.71 0.62 12.31
N ARG A 211 17.43 0.51 12.67
CA ARG A 211 16.33 1.05 11.84
C ARG A 211 16.53 2.49 11.38
N GLN A 212 17.08 3.36 12.23
CA GLN A 212 17.31 4.77 11.89
C GLN A 212 18.36 4.98 10.81
N ILE A 213 19.35 4.08 10.74
CA ILE A 213 20.41 4.11 9.72
C ILE A 213 19.87 3.62 8.37
N ILE A 214 18.89 2.72 8.38
CA ILE A 214 18.29 2.15 7.17
C ILE A 214 17.19 3.05 6.61
N ALA A 215 16.34 3.61 7.47
CA ALA A 215 15.05 4.16 7.05
C ALA A 215 15.17 5.35 6.08
N SER A 216 15.88 6.41 6.46
CA SER A 216 15.98 7.63 5.64
C SER A 216 16.75 7.42 4.33
N PRO A 217 17.94 6.79 4.32
CA PRO A 217 18.67 6.57 3.07
C PRO A 217 17.92 5.67 2.08
N CYS A 218 17.24 4.63 2.57
CA CYS A 218 16.40 3.79 1.70
C CYS A 218 15.19 4.57 1.16
N LEU A 219 14.58 5.45 1.96
CA LEU A 219 13.47 6.30 1.48
C LEU A 219 13.94 7.25 0.37
N GLU A 220 15.07 7.92 0.58
CA GLU A 220 15.66 8.84 -0.37
C GLU A 220 16.02 8.14 -1.68
N ALA A 221 16.77 7.03 -1.61
CA ALA A 221 17.14 6.24 -2.79
C ALA A 221 15.91 5.76 -3.58
N SER A 222 14.88 5.29 -2.88
CA SER A 222 13.64 4.84 -3.51
C SER A 222 12.86 5.96 -4.19
N ARG A 223 12.80 7.15 -3.57
CA ARG A 223 12.08 8.31 -4.12
C ARG A 223 12.78 8.88 -5.34
N GLU A 224 14.10 8.98 -5.30
CA GLU A 224 14.87 9.40 -6.47
C GLU A 224 14.63 8.43 -7.62
N MET A 225 14.81 7.13 -7.40
CA MET A 225 14.59 6.10 -8.43
C MET A 225 13.19 6.13 -9.04
N LEU A 226 12.14 6.28 -8.21
CA LEU A 226 10.77 6.42 -8.72
C LEU A 226 10.58 7.68 -9.56
N LYS A 227 11.15 8.81 -9.14
CA LYS A 227 11.06 10.09 -9.86
C LYS A 227 11.62 9.97 -11.29
N ALA A 228 12.68 9.19 -11.48
CA ALA A 228 13.26 9.01 -12.80
C ALA A 228 12.38 8.21 -13.77
N ILE A 229 11.46 7.40 -13.26
CA ILE A 229 10.53 6.59 -14.08
C ILE A 229 9.07 7.04 -13.92
N GLU A 230 8.81 8.22 -13.33
CA GLU A 230 7.48 8.61 -12.86
C GLU A 230 6.45 8.65 -14.00
N ASP A 231 6.76 9.30 -15.12
CA ASP A 231 5.83 9.41 -16.26
C ASP A 231 5.47 8.02 -16.81
N TYR A 232 6.48 7.18 -17.02
CA TYR A 232 6.27 5.81 -17.50
C TYR A 232 5.44 4.98 -16.50
N ASP A 233 5.75 5.09 -15.20
CA ASP A 233 5.10 4.34 -14.12
C ASP A 233 3.63 4.77 -13.94
N ILE A 234 3.31 6.04 -14.24
CA ILE A 234 1.93 6.54 -14.25
C ILE A 234 1.17 6.05 -15.49
N GLU A 235 1.81 5.99 -16.66
CA GLU A 235 1.20 5.50 -17.90
C GLU A 235 1.00 3.97 -17.92
N ASN A 236 1.91 3.22 -17.27
CA ASN A 236 1.93 1.76 -17.26
C ASN A 236 2.01 1.20 -15.82
N PRO A 237 1.03 1.51 -14.95
CA PRO A 237 1.10 1.16 -13.54
C PRO A 237 0.93 -0.34 -13.32
N ASN A 238 1.58 -0.83 -12.27
CA ASN A 238 1.45 -2.19 -11.77
C ASN A 238 1.40 -2.19 -10.22
N SER A 239 1.41 -3.37 -9.62
CA SER A 239 1.38 -3.56 -8.17
C SER A 239 2.52 -2.83 -7.48
N SER A 240 3.72 -2.84 -8.06
CA SER A 240 4.90 -2.15 -7.52
C SER A 240 4.71 -0.63 -7.53
N SER A 241 4.15 -0.06 -8.60
CA SER A 241 3.83 1.38 -8.70
C SER A 241 2.99 1.87 -7.51
N ILE A 242 1.99 1.07 -7.13
CA ILE A 242 1.07 1.38 -6.03
C ILE A 242 1.75 1.15 -4.68
N VAL A 243 2.43 0.01 -4.52
CA VAL A 243 3.05 -0.39 -3.24
C VAL A 243 4.20 0.52 -2.85
N ILE A 244 5.04 0.94 -3.81
CA ILE A 244 6.12 1.90 -3.55
C ILE A 244 5.56 3.17 -2.91
N ARG A 245 4.48 3.73 -3.47
CA ARG A 245 3.83 4.94 -2.94
C ARG A 245 3.25 4.73 -1.55
N ILE A 246 2.64 3.57 -1.29
CA ILE A 246 2.12 3.24 0.04
C ILE A 246 3.25 3.15 1.07
N PHE A 247 4.35 2.47 0.73
CA PHE A 247 5.53 2.41 1.58
C PHE A 247 6.20 3.77 1.78
N HIS A 248 6.26 4.62 0.75
CA HIS A 248 6.73 6.01 0.88
C HIS A 248 5.86 6.82 1.85
N ALA A 249 4.53 6.72 1.72
CA ALA A 249 3.59 7.40 2.61
C ALA A 249 3.79 6.95 4.07
N THR A 250 3.88 5.64 4.31
CA THR A 250 4.18 5.09 5.65
C THR A 250 5.53 5.59 6.18
N ALA A 251 6.60 5.48 5.38
CA ALA A 251 7.92 5.94 5.78
C ALA A 251 7.93 7.44 6.12
N LEU A 252 7.37 8.30 5.26
CA LEU A 252 7.32 9.74 5.48
C LEU A 252 6.52 10.13 6.72
N GLN A 253 5.38 9.48 6.94
CA GLN A 253 4.56 9.71 8.13
C GLN A 253 5.37 9.48 9.41
N HIS A 254 6.06 8.34 9.48
CA HIS A 254 6.76 7.91 10.69
C HIS A 254 8.13 8.56 10.88
N LEU A 255 8.83 8.93 9.80
CA LEU A 255 10.15 9.56 9.89
C LEU A 255 10.07 11.07 10.08
N THR A 256 9.11 11.74 9.45
CA THR A 256 9.10 13.21 9.38
C THR A 256 7.89 13.85 10.04
N GLY A 257 6.83 13.07 10.32
CA GLY A 257 5.55 13.61 10.77
C GLY A 257 4.80 14.45 9.72
N LYS A 258 5.30 14.55 8.48
CA LYS A 258 4.71 15.33 7.38
C LYS A 258 3.45 14.65 6.84
N THR A 259 2.39 14.75 7.62
CA THR A 259 1.13 14.04 7.40
C THR A 259 0.45 14.44 6.09
N ALA A 260 0.47 15.72 5.73
CA ALA A 260 -0.06 16.19 4.46
C ALA A 260 0.68 15.59 3.24
N LEU A 261 2.01 15.51 3.30
CA LEU A 261 2.81 14.91 2.23
C LEU A 261 2.58 13.39 2.12
N SER A 262 2.47 12.70 3.26
CA SER A 262 2.10 11.28 3.29
C SER A 262 0.75 11.03 2.62
N TYR A 263 -0.28 11.81 2.98
CA TYR A 263 -1.61 11.70 2.35
C TYR A 263 -1.60 12.05 0.88
N TYR A 264 -0.80 13.03 0.44
CA TYR A 264 -0.64 13.34 -0.99
C TYR A 264 -0.13 12.13 -1.77
N ILE A 265 0.92 11.46 -1.29
CA ILE A 265 1.50 10.28 -1.95
C ILE A 265 0.52 9.10 -1.91
N LEU A 266 -0.19 8.90 -0.80
CA LEU A 266 -1.25 7.89 -0.71
C LEU A 266 -2.42 8.19 -1.68
N GLY A 267 -2.71 9.48 -1.90
CA GLY A 267 -3.64 9.95 -2.91
C GLY A 267 -3.22 9.55 -4.32
N GLN A 268 -1.93 9.67 -4.66
CA GLN A 268 -1.40 9.19 -5.93
C GLN A 268 -1.61 7.66 -6.10
N ALA A 269 -1.33 6.86 -5.08
CA ALA A 269 -1.60 5.42 -5.09
C ALA A 269 -3.09 5.12 -5.36
N THR A 270 -3.98 5.90 -4.74
CA THR A 270 -5.44 5.79 -4.96
C THR A 270 -5.84 6.14 -6.39
N LEU A 271 -5.21 7.14 -6.99
CA LEU A 271 -5.44 7.51 -8.40
C LEU A 271 -5.01 6.39 -9.35
N LEU A 272 -3.87 5.73 -9.10
CA LEU A 272 -3.43 4.57 -9.91
C LEU A 272 -4.43 3.41 -9.83
N ILE A 273 -4.93 3.09 -8.64
CA ILE A 273 -5.96 2.06 -8.45
C ILE A 273 -7.21 2.35 -9.29
N ARG A 274 -7.63 3.62 -9.36
CA ARG A 274 -8.78 4.04 -10.19
C ARG A 274 -8.45 3.96 -11.67
N HIS A 275 -7.27 4.43 -12.06
CA HIS A 275 -6.79 4.38 -13.44
C HIS A 275 -6.79 2.94 -13.97
N MET A 276 -6.28 2.00 -13.17
CA MET A 276 -6.27 0.56 -13.47
C MET A 276 -7.64 -0.12 -13.30
N ARG A 277 -8.66 0.59 -12.80
CA ARG A 277 -10.01 0.06 -12.55
C ARG A 277 -10.03 -1.21 -11.71
N LEU A 278 -9.18 -1.29 -10.67
CA LEU A 278 -9.04 -2.50 -9.84
C LEU A 278 -10.30 -2.88 -9.02
N HIS A 279 -11.34 -2.05 -9.06
CA HIS A 279 -12.66 -2.38 -8.54
C HIS A 279 -13.39 -3.44 -9.40
N SER A 280 -12.98 -3.62 -10.66
CA SER A 280 -13.55 -4.60 -11.59
C SER A 280 -12.65 -5.82 -11.72
N GLU A 281 -13.22 -7.00 -11.51
CA GLU A 281 -12.52 -8.28 -11.73
C GLU A 281 -12.14 -8.49 -13.20
N GLU A 282 -12.88 -7.89 -14.14
CA GLU A 282 -12.55 -7.95 -15.57
C GLU A 282 -11.22 -7.26 -15.88
N ALA A 283 -10.95 -6.12 -15.23
CA ALA A 283 -9.69 -5.40 -15.38
C ALA A 283 -8.50 -6.23 -14.87
N LEU A 284 -8.70 -7.09 -13.86
CA LEU A 284 -7.65 -7.96 -13.33
C LEU A 284 -7.33 -9.16 -14.26
N MET A 285 -8.25 -9.53 -15.15
CA MET A 285 -8.05 -10.68 -16.06
C MET A 285 -6.99 -10.43 -17.15
N SER A 286 -6.63 -9.17 -17.43
CA SER A 286 -5.59 -8.82 -18.38
C SER A 286 -4.17 -8.94 -17.81
N HIS A 287 -4.03 -9.11 -16.50
CA HIS A 287 -2.75 -9.23 -15.81
C HIS A 287 -2.32 -10.68 -15.63
N GLU A 288 -1.01 -10.90 -15.49
CA GLU A 288 -0.45 -12.19 -15.10
C GLU A 288 -1.03 -12.64 -13.72
N PRO A 289 -1.25 -13.95 -13.48
CA PRO A 289 -1.97 -14.40 -12.29
C PRO A 289 -1.41 -13.92 -10.94
N LEU A 290 -0.09 -13.90 -10.76
CA LEU A 290 0.52 -13.39 -9.53
C LEU A 290 0.30 -11.87 -9.40
N GLU A 291 0.51 -11.12 -10.47
CA GLU A 291 0.26 -9.68 -10.52
C GLU A 291 -1.22 -9.33 -10.22
N ALA A 292 -2.16 -10.02 -10.87
CA ALA A 292 -3.59 -9.86 -10.64
C ALA A 292 -3.97 -10.12 -9.17
N GLN A 293 -3.34 -11.11 -8.54
CA GLN A 293 -3.56 -11.42 -7.14
C GLN A 293 -3.02 -10.33 -6.20
N LEU A 294 -1.84 -9.79 -6.47
CA LEU A 294 -1.28 -8.67 -5.72
C LEU A 294 -2.17 -7.43 -5.84
N LEU A 295 -2.56 -7.06 -7.06
CA LEU A 295 -3.47 -5.93 -7.32
C LEU A 295 -4.80 -6.07 -6.58
N ARG A 296 -5.38 -7.29 -6.54
CA ARG A 296 -6.59 -7.57 -5.78
C ARG A 296 -6.40 -7.31 -4.28
N TYR A 297 -5.31 -7.80 -3.68
CA TYR A 297 -5.02 -7.54 -2.26
C TYR A 297 -4.80 -6.05 -1.97
N ILE A 298 -4.05 -5.37 -2.82
CA ILE A 298 -3.76 -3.94 -2.72
C ILE A 298 -5.06 -3.13 -2.75
N PHE A 299 -5.95 -3.41 -3.72
CA PHE A 299 -7.25 -2.75 -3.83
C PHE A 299 -8.06 -2.90 -2.55
N TRP A 300 -8.25 -4.14 -2.06
CA TRP A 300 -9.06 -4.38 -0.88
C TRP A 300 -8.47 -3.75 0.38
N GLN A 301 -7.13 -3.72 0.50
CA GLN A 301 -6.47 -3.08 1.63
C GLN A 301 -6.71 -1.57 1.67
N LEU A 302 -6.50 -0.88 0.53
CA LEU A 302 -6.72 0.55 0.44
C LEU A 302 -8.19 0.93 0.56
N TYR A 303 -9.09 0.14 -0.03
CA TYR A 303 -10.54 0.33 0.11
C TYR A 303 -11.00 0.21 1.57
N ALA A 304 -10.52 -0.80 2.30
CA ALA A 304 -10.85 -0.99 3.70
C ALA A 304 -10.31 0.16 4.57
N ALA A 305 -9.07 0.61 4.32
CA ALA A 305 -8.46 1.72 5.04
C ALA A 305 -9.22 3.05 4.83
N ASP A 306 -9.60 3.36 3.58
CA ASP A 306 -10.37 4.58 3.27
C ASP A 306 -11.77 4.56 3.89
N LYS A 307 -12.45 3.41 3.85
CA LYS A 307 -13.77 3.28 4.50
C LYS A 307 -13.69 3.45 6.01
N ALA A 308 -12.64 2.92 6.64
CA ALA A 308 -12.42 3.07 8.08
C ALA A 308 -12.11 4.53 8.46
N SER A 309 -11.28 5.24 7.69
CA SER A 309 -10.96 6.64 7.97
C SER A 309 -12.21 7.52 7.90
N ARG A 310 -13.06 7.35 6.88
CA ARG A 310 -14.34 8.09 6.77
C ARG A 310 -15.27 7.85 7.95
N GLN A 311 -15.32 6.62 8.47
CA GLN A 311 -16.13 6.30 9.66
C GLN A 311 -15.61 7.00 10.91
N VAL A 312 -14.30 7.09 11.09
CA VAL A 312 -13.67 7.82 12.21
C VAL A 312 -14.00 9.32 12.10
N PHE A 313 -13.86 9.93 10.93
CA PHE A 313 -14.22 11.33 10.73
C PHE A 313 -15.70 11.60 11.04
N ALA A 314 -16.62 10.77 10.53
CA ALA A 314 -18.06 10.92 10.80
C ALA A 314 -18.43 10.70 12.27
N GLN A 315 -17.61 9.96 13.03
CA GLN A 315 -17.80 9.76 14.46
C GLN A 315 -17.23 10.90 15.29
N VAL A 316 -16.09 11.47 14.89
CA VAL A 316 -15.53 12.69 15.50
C VAL A 316 -16.46 13.89 15.27
N GLU A 317 -16.99 14.04 14.06
CA GLU A 317 -17.94 15.12 13.72
C GLU A 317 -19.22 15.04 14.57
N ARG A 318 -19.77 13.83 14.79
CA ARG A 318 -20.91 13.62 15.70
C ARG A 318 -20.59 13.89 17.17
N LEU A 319 -19.34 13.75 17.59
CA LEU A 319 -18.92 14.02 18.97
C LEU A 319 -18.62 15.52 19.20
N LEU A 320 -18.17 16.23 18.17
CA LEU A 320 -17.90 17.67 18.22
C LEU A 320 -19.16 18.52 18.00
N TYR A 321 -20.15 18.00 17.29
CA TYR A 321 -21.44 18.66 17.03
C TYR A 321 -22.61 17.76 17.45
N PRO A 322 -22.85 17.55 18.76
CA PRO A 322 -24.06 16.89 19.22
C PRO A 322 -25.26 17.82 18.95
N CYS A 323 -26.21 17.36 18.13
CA CYS A 323 -27.54 17.99 18.05
C CYS A 323 -28.30 17.84 19.36
#